data_AF-A0A2P6RJC0-F1
#
_entry.id   AF-A0A2P6RJC0-F1
#
_cell.length_a   1.000
_cell.length_b   1.000
_cell.length_c   1.000
_cell.angle_alpha   90.00
_cell.angle_beta   90.00
_cell.angle_gamma   90.00
#
_symmetry.space_group_name_H-M   'P 1'
#
loop_
_entity.id
_entity.type
_entity.pdbx_description
1 polymer ?
#
loop_
_entity_poly.entity_id
_entity_poly.type
_entity_poly.pdbx_seq_one_letter_code
_entity_poly.pdbx_strand_id
1 'polypeptide(L)'
;MCQRRPFPFWHKTLVLDLPEDDKKKLLFAYTNDQRLGVYILSLDENQESITQIGDWKIPSWPYEFGYLSAFSIVHVGGQKACFVITRLGVPSEYKAEYEPGTHKTWGIAIPFQFDLDITKVDKDKKNCLTLQFMSLRIFEYHTNPSSFPEPGPVGCFVL
;
A
#
# COMPACT_ATOMS: atom_id res chain seq x y z
N MET A 1 11.23 5.35 -27.60
CA MET A 1 9.92 6.03 -27.53
C MET A 1 9.34 5.81 -26.13
N CYS A 2 9.54 6.76 -25.21
CA CYS A 2 8.94 6.68 -23.87
C CYS A 2 7.46 7.06 -23.97
N GLN A 3 6.54 6.13 -23.70
CA GLN A 3 5.13 6.49 -23.54
C GLN A 3 5.02 7.35 -22.26
N ARG A 4 5.07 8.67 -22.43
CA ARG A 4 4.87 9.72 -21.41
C ARG A 4 3.44 9.76 -20.88
N ARG A 5 2.89 8.63 -20.43
CA ARG A 5 1.73 8.65 -19.53
C ARG A 5 2.29 8.71 -18.10
N PRO A 6 1.74 9.54 -17.21
CA PRO A 6 2.12 9.47 -15.80
C PRO A 6 1.96 8.02 -15.33
N PHE A 7 2.96 7.53 -14.59
CA PHE A 7 2.89 6.25 -13.91
C PHE A 7 1.52 6.16 -13.22
N PRO A 8 0.74 5.07 -13.40
CA PRO A 8 -0.67 5.03 -12.99
C PRO A 8 -0.86 5.07 -11.47
N PHE A 9 0.23 5.14 -10.72
CA PHE A 9 0.25 5.04 -9.27
C PHE A 9 0.70 6.36 -8.64
N TRP A 10 -0.21 7.33 -8.53
CA TRP A 10 0.06 8.57 -7.81
C TRP A 10 0.25 8.30 -6.32
N HIS A 11 1.46 8.54 -5.80
CA HIS A 11 1.82 8.64 -4.38
C HIS A 11 1.44 7.46 -3.46
N LYS A 12 1.11 6.29 -4.02
CA LYS A 12 0.48 5.20 -3.27
C LYS A 12 0.98 3.82 -3.66
N THR A 13 2.26 3.74 -3.99
CA THR A 13 2.96 2.50 -4.32
C THR A 13 4.16 2.27 -3.41
N LEU A 14 4.46 1.00 -3.22
CA LEU A 14 5.75 0.56 -2.70
C LEU A 14 6.53 -0.09 -3.83
N VAL A 15 7.74 0.40 -4.10
CA VAL A 15 8.67 -0.19 -5.07
C VAL A 15 9.86 -0.75 -4.29
N LEU A 16 10.18 -2.02 -4.51
CA LEU A 16 11.29 -2.73 -3.90
C LEU A 16 12.25 -3.22 -4.97
N ASP A 17 13.54 -3.12 -4.68
CA ASP A 17 14.59 -3.76 -5.47
C ASP A 17 14.50 -5.28 -5.31
N LEU A 18 14.69 -5.99 -6.42
CA LEU A 18 14.85 -7.44 -6.37
C LEU A 18 16.32 -7.78 -6.15
N PRO A 19 16.64 -8.67 -5.18
CA PRO A 19 18.03 -8.97 -4.84
C PRO A 19 18.81 -9.67 -5.96
N GLU A 20 18.10 -10.31 -6.90
CA GLU A 20 18.69 -11.15 -7.95
C GLU A 20 18.67 -10.51 -9.35
N ASP A 21 18.02 -9.36 -9.53
CA ASP A 21 17.88 -8.70 -10.83
C ASP A 21 17.70 -7.18 -10.64
N ASP A 22 18.76 -6.42 -10.90
CA ASP A 22 18.81 -4.96 -10.72
C ASP A 22 17.91 -4.21 -11.72
N LYS A 23 17.61 -4.85 -12.85
CA LYS A 23 16.72 -4.34 -13.89
C LYS A 23 15.25 -4.57 -13.59
N LYS A 24 14.92 -5.41 -12.59
CA LYS A 24 13.53 -5.65 -12.20
C LYS A 24 13.24 -5.11 -10.81
N LYS A 25 12.05 -4.52 -10.66
CA LYS A 25 11.54 -4.02 -9.38
C LYS A 25 10.20 -4.66 -9.08
N LEU A 26 9.97 -4.98 -7.82
CA LEU A 26 8.67 -5.41 -7.33
C LEU A 26 7.87 -4.18 -6.93
N LEU A 27 6.64 -4.07 -7.43
CA LEU A 27 5.77 -2.93 -7.17
C LEU A 27 4.45 -3.42 -6.56
N PHE A 28 4.09 -2.84 -5.43
CA PHE A 28 2.79 -3.01 -4.78
C PHE A 28 1.96 -1.76 -4.98
N ALA A 29 0.75 -1.89 -5.51
CA ALA A 29 -0.19 -0.80 -5.68
C ALA A 29 -1.58 -1.19 -5.17
N TYR A 30 -2.31 -0.20 -4.69
CA TYR A 30 -3.73 -0.35 -4.40
C TYR A 30 -4.56 -0.04 -5.64
N THR A 31 -5.56 -0.87 -5.91
CA THR A 31 -6.54 -0.66 -6.99
C THR A 31 -7.88 -0.21 -6.43
N ASN A 32 -8.71 0.42 -7.27
CA ASN A 32 -9.99 1.03 -6.86
C ASN A 32 -10.97 0.06 -6.14
N ASP A 33 -10.79 -1.26 -6.29
CA ASP A 33 -11.67 -2.29 -5.74
C ASP A 33 -11.20 -2.88 -4.40
N GLN A 34 -10.42 -2.12 -3.62
CA GLN A 34 -9.82 -2.58 -2.35
C GLN A 34 -8.90 -3.80 -2.54
N ARG A 35 -8.09 -3.77 -3.60
CA ARG A 35 -7.16 -4.86 -3.91
C ARG A 35 -5.74 -4.36 -3.93
N LEU A 36 -4.84 -5.24 -3.52
CA LEU A 36 -3.40 -5.07 -3.60
C LEU A 36 -2.92 -5.75 -4.88
N GLY A 37 -2.70 -4.94 -5.91
CA GLY A 37 -2.04 -5.37 -7.14
C GLY A 37 -0.54 -5.47 -6.92
N VAL A 38 0.06 -6.56 -7.42
CA VAL A 38 1.50 -6.77 -7.40
C VAL A 38 2.01 -6.87 -8.82
N TYR A 39 3.04 -6.11 -9.12
CA TYR A 39 3.58 -5.93 -10.46
C TYR A 39 5.09 -6.13 -10.47
N ILE A 40 5.61 -6.62 -11.58
CA ILE A 40 7.02 -6.53 -11.90
C ILE A 40 7.21 -5.41 -12.90
N LEU A 41 8.04 -4.45 -12.53
CA LEU A 41 8.56 -3.43 -13.41
C LEU A 41 9.90 -3.91 -13.94
N SER A 42 10.05 -4.04 -15.26
CA SER A 42 11.34 -4.31 -15.91
C SER A 42 11.82 -3.04 -16.59
N LEU A 43 13.04 -2.63 -16.29
CA LEU A 43 13.73 -1.46 -16.78
C LEU A 43 14.89 -1.93 -17.67
N ASP A 44 14.64 -2.08 -18.96
CA ASP A 44 15.71 -2.26 -19.95
C ASP A 44 16.06 -0.92 -20.59
N GLU A 45 17.31 -0.79 -21.06
CA GLU A 45 17.88 0.47 -21.62
C GLU A 45 17.00 1.15 -22.68
N ASN A 46 16.15 0.38 -23.36
CA ASN A 46 15.30 0.85 -24.45
C ASN A 46 13.79 0.72 -24.18
N GLN A 47 13.38 0.06 -23.09
CA GLN A 47 11.96 -0.22 -22.82
C GLN A 47 11.67 -0.45 -21.33
N GLU A 48 10.66 0.24 -20.84
CA GLU A 48 10.04 -0.04 -19.53
C GLU A 48 8.79 -0.90 -19.76
N SER A 49 8.63 -1.96 -18.97
CA SER A 49 7.42 -2.79 -18.99
C SER A 49 6.92 -3.05 -17.58
N ILE A 50 5.60 -3.06 -17.41
CA ILE A 50 4.92 -3.34 -16.14
C ILE A 50 3.99 -4.51 -16.36
N THR A 51 4.20 -5.60 -15.63
CA THR A 51 3.39 -6.81 -15.72
C THR A 51 2.78 -7.10 -14.37
N GLN A 52 1.45 -7.21 -14.32
CA GLN A 52 0.76 -7.65 -13.10
C GLN A 52 1.00 -9.14 -12.89
N ILE A 53 1.57 -9.50 -11.74
CA ILE A 53 1.85 -10.89 -11.37
C ILE A 53 0.92 -11.41 -10.29
N GLY A 54 0.17 -10.53 -9.63
CA GLY A 54 -0.90 -10.96 -8.75
C GLY A 54 -1.80 -9.83 -8.27
N ASP A 55 -2.84 -10.23 -7.57
CA ASP A 55 -3.93 -9.36 -7.18
C ASP A 55 -4.70 -9.96 -6.00
N TRP A 56 -4.58 -9.32 -4.85
CA TRP A 56 -5.14 -9.82 -3.59
C TRP A 56 -6.20 -8.89 -3.04
N LYS A 57 -7.33 -9.45 -2.63
CA LYS A 57 -8.33 -8.69 -1.89
C LYS A 57 -7.77 -8.32 -0.53
N ILE A 58 -7.74 -7.03 -0.21
CA ILE A 58 -7.29 -6.55 1.09
C ILE A 58 -8.34 -6.95 2.15
N PRO A 59 -7.92 -7.41 3.34
CA PRO A 59 -8.84 -7.67 4.44
C PRO A 59 -9.74 -6.47 4.73
N SER A 60 -11.04 -6.72 4.85
CA SER A 60 -12.00 -5.70 5.27
C SER A 60 -11.69 -5.24 6.69
N TRP A 61 -11.83 -3.95 6.93
CA TRP A 61 -11.83 -3.39 8.27
C TRP A 61 -13.25 -3.06 8.74
N PRO A 62 -13.47 -2.90 10.05
CA PRO A 62 -14.80 -2.64 10.58
C PRO A 62 -15.37 -1.32 10.04
N TYR A 63 -16.65 -1.34 9.64
CA TYR A 63 -17.30 -0.22 8.94
C TYR A 63 -17.44 1.03 9.81
N GLU A 64 -17.46 0.86 11.13
CA GLU A 64 -17.52 1.93 12.13
C GLU A 64 -16.33 2.89 12.04
N PHE A 65 -15.21 2.43 11.46
CA PHE A 65 -14.05 3.28 11.20
C PHE A 65 -14.23 4.16 9.96
N GLY A 66 -15.18 3.86 9.08
CA GLY A 66 -15.43 4.59 7.84
C GLY A 66 -14.71 4.01 6.62
N TYR A 67 -14.74 4.75 5.52
CA TYR A 67 -14.17 4.31 4.24
C TYR A 67 -12.73 4.80 4.04
N LEU A 68 -11.96 4.14 3.17
CA LEU A 68 -10.60 4.53 2.87
C LEU A 68 -10.56 5.91 2.20
N SER A 69 -9.90 6.90 2.83
CA SER A 69 -9.69 8.23 2.24
C SER A 69 -8.24 8.45 1.86
N ALA A 70 -7.30 8.12 2.75
CA ALA A 70 -5.86 8.16 2.46
C ALA A 70 -5.16 6.93 3.02
N PHE A 71 -4.18 6.45 2.26
CA PHE A 71 -3.38 5.28 2.63
C PHE A 71 -1.96 5.39 2.10
N SER A 72 -1.10 4.52 2.61
CA SER A 72 0.26 4.31 2.18
C SER A 72 0.61 2.83 2.21
N ILE A 73 1.57 2.41 1.39
CA ILE A 73 2.15 1.07 1.45
C ILE A 73 3.60 1.26 1.84
N VAL A 74 4.02 0.65 2.95
CA VAL A 74 5.33 0.88 3.55
C VAL A 74 6.09 -0.43 3.67
N HIS A 75 7.39 -0.40 3.40
CA HIS A 75 8.28 -1.54 3.65
C HIS A 75 8.63 -1.61 5.13
N VAL A 76 8.46 -2.78 5.73
CA VAL A 76 8.78 -3.01 7.15
C VAL A 76 10.17 -3.66 7.30
N GLY A 77 10.74 -4.14 6.20
CA GLY A 77 12.01 -4.84 6.17
C GLY A 77 11.86 -6.29 5.74
N GLY A 78 12.91 -6.82 5.11
CA GLY A 78 12.89 -8.16 4.51
C GLY A 78 11.70 -8.35 3.56
N GLN A 79 11.01 -9.46 3.74
CA GLN A 79 9.84 -9.88 2.95
C GLN A 79 8.49 -9.40 3.54
N LYS A 80 8.49 -8.25 4.23
CA LYS A 80 7.30 -7.71 4.92
C LYS A 80 7.02 -6.28 4.52
N ALA A 81 5.74 -5.99 4.29
CA ALA A 81 5.24 -4.65 4.05
C ALA A 81 3.92 -4.43 4.78
N CYS A 82 3.44 -3.20 4.80
CA CYS A 82 2.22 -2.85 5.51
C CYS A 82 1.38 -1.88 4.69
N PHE A 83 0.09 -2.17 4.60
CA PHE A 83 -0.90 -1.24 4.09
C PHE A 83 -1.43 -0.41 5.26
N VAL A 84 -1.12 0.88 5.26
CA VAL A 84 -1.44 1.80 6.37
C VAL A 84 -2.51 2.78 5.93
N ILE A 85 -3.61 2.82 6.65
CA ILE A 85 -4.70 3.75 6.50
C ILE A 85 -4.57 4.78 7.62
N THR A 86 -4.15 5.98 7.26
CA THR A 86 -4.03 7.08 8.23
C THR A 86 -5.26 7.97 8.22
N ARG A 87 -6.06 7.95 7.14
CA ARG A 87 -7.29 8.73 7.05
C ARG A 87 -8.46 7.90 6.59
N LEU A 88 -9.47 7.88 7.45
CA LEU A 88 -10.76 7.30 7.16
C LEU A 88 -11.75 8.43 6.86
N GLY A 89 -12.50 8.26 5.78
CA GLY A 89 -13.61 9.14 5.43
C GLY A 89 -14.81 8.82 6.30
N VAL A 90 -15.35 9.85 6.93
CA VAL A 90 -16.63 9.78 7.66
C VAL A 90 -17.73 10.22 6.69
N PRO A 91 -18.89 9.55 6.61
CA PRO A 91 -20.00 9.99 5.76
C PRO A 91 -20.37 11.45 6.04
N SER A 92 -20.79 12.20 5.02
CA SER A 92 -21.05 13.64 5.10
C SER A 92 -22.04 14.05 6.18
N GLU A 93 -22.93 13.14 6.57
CA GLU A 93 -23.95 13.30 7.62
C GLU A 93 -23.36 13.37 9.04
N TYR A 94 -22.11 12.95 9.21
CA TYR A 94 -21.38 12.95 10.48
C TYR A 94 -20.18 13.91 10.47
N LYS A 95 -20.16 14.89 9.55
CA LYS A 95 -19.19 16.00 9.62
C LYS A 95 -19.51 16.83 10.86
N ALA A 96 -18.94 16.45 11.99
CA ALA A 96 -18.85 17.31 13.15
C ALA A 96 -18.17 18.62 12.72
N GLU A 97 -18.71 19.75 13.20
CA GLU A 97 -18.02 21.03 13.07
C GLU A 97 -16.61 20.88 13.65
N TYR A 98 -15.60 21.40 12.94
CA TYR A 98 -14.20 21.28 13.37
C TYR A 98 -14.00 22.09 14.65
N GLU A 99 -14.16 21.44 15.79
CA GLU A 99 -13.82 22.04 17.06
C GLU A 99 -12.30 22.23 17.16
N PRO A 100 -11.83 23.35 17.71
CA PRO A 100 -10.42 23.54 18.00
C PRO A 100 -10.00 22.66 19.19
N GLY A 101 -8.89 21.93 19.06
CA GLY A 101 -8.37 21.11 20.15
C GLY A 101 -7.49 19.96 19.69
N THR A 102 -7.19 19.07 20.65
CA THR A 102 -6.54 17.78 20.37
C THR A 102 -7.63 16.73 20.16
N HIS A 103 -7.60 16.05 19.03
CA HIS A 103 -8.61 15.07 18.65
C HIS A 103 -8.03 13.69 18.60
N LYS A 104 -8.79 12.74 19.15
CA LYS A 104 -8.48 11.31 19.03
C LYS A 104 -8.88 10.84 17.65
N THR A 105 -7.93 10.22 16.96
CA THR A 105 -8.12 9.64 15.63
C THR A 105 -7.65 8.20 15.64
N TRP A 106 -8.22 7.40 14.74
CA TRP A 106 -7.88 6.00 14.56
C TRP A 106 -7.19 5.80 13.21
N GLY A 107 -6.20 4.92 13.19
CA GLY A 107 -5.57 4.43 11.97
C GLY A 107 -5.58 2.90 11.96
N ILE A 108 -5.39 2.36 10.76
CA ILE A 108 -5.42 0.92 10.52
C ILE A 108 -4.12 0.52 9.82
N ALA A 109 -3.49 -0.54 10.29
CA ALA A 109 -2.32 -1.14 9.67
C ALA A 109 -2.65 -2.60 9.33
N ILE A 110 -2.43 -2.98 8.08
CA ILE A 110 -2.63 -4.34 7.58
C ILE A 110 -1.28 -4.84 7.09
N PRO A 111 -0.50 -5.50 7.97
CA PRO A 111 0.78 -6.08 7.57
C PRO A 111 0.56 -7.26 6.63
N PHE A 112 1.49 -7.47 5.72
CA PHE A 112 1.53 -8.64 4.87
C PHE A 112 2.97 -9.09 4.65
N GLN A 113 3.14 -10.40 4.59
CA GLN A 113 4.37 -11.05 4.18
C GLN A 113 4.23 -11.49 2.73
N PHE A 114 5.32 -11.39 1.96
CA PHE A 114 5.36 -11.82 0.58
C PHE A 114 6.64 -12.60 0.30
N ASP A 115 6.58 -13.61 -0.55
CA ASP A 115 7.75 -14.31 -1.05
C ASP A 115 7.65 -14.38 -2.57
N LEU A 116 8.74 -14.00 -3.23
CA LEU A 116 8.82 -13.94 -4.70
C LEU A 116 10.04 -14.72 -5.14
N ASP A 117 9.79 -15.76 -5.91
CA ASP A 117 10.83 -16.51 -6.61
C ASP A 117 10.74 -16.17 -8.10
N ILE A 118 11.67 -15.35 -8.57
CA ILE A 118 11.74 -14.94 -9.98
C ILE A 118 12.39 -16.00 -10.87
N THR A 119 13.04 -17.00 -10.28
CA THR A 119 13.67 -18.10 -11.02
C THR A 119 12.67 -19.22 -11.31
N LYS A 120 11.65 -19.36 -10.44
CA LYS A 120 10.55 -20.27 -10.64
C LYS A 120 9.41 -19.60 -11.38
N VAL A 121 9.27 -20.03 -12.63
CA VAL A 121 8.12 -19.71 -13.44
C VAL A 121 7.10 -20.85 -13.30
N ASP A 122 5.87 -20.54 -12.91
CA ASP A 122 4.78 -21.50 -12.81
C ASP A 122 4.34 -22.02 -14.18
N LYS A 123 3.39 -22.97 -14.19
CA LYS A 123 2.87 -23.58 -15.43
C LYS A 123 2.25 -22.55 -16.39
N ASP A 124 1.82 -21.40 -15.88
CA ASP A 124 1.20 -20.31 -16.61
C ASP A 124 2.20 -19.22 -17.02
N LYS A 125 3.49 -19.51 -16.91
CA LYS A 125 4.59 -18.59 -17.21
C LYS A 125 4.65 -17.35 -16.31
N LYS A 126 4.13 -17.43 -15.08
CA LYS A 126 4.16 -16.34 -14.09
C LYS A 126 5.19 -16.64 -13.01
N ASN A 127 5.81 -15.60 -12.49
CA ASN A 127 6.72 -15.75 -11.34
C ASN A 127 5.92 -16.22 -10.12
N CYS A 128 6.50 -17.16 -9.37
CA CYS A 128 5.89 -17.67 -8.16
C CYS A 128 5.89 -16.59 -7.07
N LEU A 129 4.73 -15.97 -6.85
CA LEU A 129 4.50 -15.00 -5.79
C LEU A 129 3.51 -15.57 -4.78
N THR A 130 3.91 -15.58 -3.50
CA THR A 130 2.98 -15.83 -2.39
C THR A 130 2.83 -14.55 -1.58
N LEU A 131 1.61 -14.32 -1.09
CA LEU A 131 1.30 -13.18 -0.24
C LEU A 131 0.32 -13.62 0.84
N GLN A 132 0.64 -13.28 2.09
CA GLN A 132 -0.18 -13.58 3.24
C GLN A 132 -0.39 -12.32 4.07
N PHE A 133 -1.65 -11.90 4.23
CA PHE A 133 -2.01 -10.86 5.18
C PHE A 133 -1.91 -11.39 6.60
N MET A 134 -1.37 -10.56 7.49
CA MET A 134 -1.36 -10.78 8.92
C MET A 134 -2.61 -10.16 9.55
N SER A 135 -2.78 -10.36 10.86
CA SER A 135 -3.86 -9.72 11.61
C SER A 135 -3.79 -8.19 11.49
N LEU A 136 -4.94 -7.61 11.13
CA LEU A 136 -5.15 -6.16 11.13
C LEU A 136 -4.85 -5.58 12.52
N ARG A 137 -4.21 -4.41 12.54
CA ARG A 137 -3.92 -3.62 13.74
C ARG A 137 -4.64 -2.29 13.66
N ILE A 138 -5.25 -1.88 14.77
CA ILE A 138 -5.89 -0.58 14.94
C ILE A 138 -5.01 0.20 15.91
N PHE A 139 -4.71 1.44 15.59
CA PHE A 139 -3.92 2.33 16.44
C PHE A 139 -4.66 3.65 16.66
N GLU A 140 -4.56 4.19 17.87
CA GLU A 140 -5.04 5.53 18.22
C GLU A 140 -3.88 6.52 18.07
N TYR A 141 -4.15 7.71 17.54
CA TYR A 141 -3.22 8.82 17.52
C TYR A 141 -3.96 10.15 17.72
N HIS A 142 -3.22 11.17 18.13
CA HIS A 142 -3.78 12.48 18.43
C HIS A 142 -3.36 13.50 17.35
N THR A 143 -4.30 14.31 16.89
CA THR A 143 -4.06 15.43 15.95
C THR A 143 -4.42 16.75 16.61
N ASN A 144 -3.66 17.81 16.32
CA ASN A 144 -3.97 19.18 16.73
C ASN A 144 -3.39 20.17 15.70
N PRO A 145 -4.24 20.94 14.97
CA PRO A 145 -5.71 20.95 15.01
C PRO A 145 -6.36 19.69 14.38
N SER A 146 -7.69 19.55 14.47
CA SER A 146 -8.50 18.38 14.05
C SER A 146 -8.28 17.91 12.61
N SER A 147 -7.77 18.78 11.75
CA SER A 147 -7.32 18.41 10.42
C SER A 147 -6.15 19.28 10.05
N PHE A 148 -5.08 18.63 9.60
CA PHE A 148 -3.89 19.20 8.98
C PHE A 148 -2.70 19.47 9.94
N PRO A 149 -1.50 18.92 9.62
CA PRO A 149 -1.21 17.98 8.53
C PRO A 149 -1.60 16.53 8.86
N GLU A 150 -1.99 15.78 7.83
CA GLU A 150 -2.17 14.33 7.89
C GLU A 150 -0.86 13.69 8.39
N PRO A 151 -0.89 12.76 9.37
CA PRO A 151 0.32 12.03 9.69
C PRO A 151 0.66 11.15 8.50
N GLY A 152 1.65 11.59 7.72
CA GLY A 152 2.34 10.74 6.79
C GLY A 152 3.10 9.67 7.57
N PRO A 153 3.23 8.44 7.06
CA PRO A 153 4.24 7.52 7.57
C PRO A 153 5.64 8.12 7.32
N VAL A 154 6.19 8.81 8.31
CA VAL A 154 7.56 9.35 8.26
C VAL A 154 8.49 8.37 8.94
N GLY A 155 8.89 7.31 8.23
CA GLY A 155 9.91 6.36 8.68
C GLY A 155 9.45 4.92 8.90
N CYS A 156 10.26 4.17 9.65
CA CYS A 156 10.09 2.73 9.89
C CYS A 156 8.97 2.45 10.90
N PHE A 157 8.05 1.56 10.55
CA PHE A 157 7.11 0.99 11.51
C PHE A 157 7.79 -0.16 12.24
N VAL A 158 7.90 -0.06 13.55
CA VAL A 158 8.20 -1.22 14.40
C VAL A 158 6.86 -1.85 14.73
N LEU A 159 6.54 -2.97 14.06
CA LEU A 159 5.33 -3.76 14.29
C LEU A 159 5.57 -4.86 15.33
#